data_AF-F2LT99-F1
#
_entry.id   AF-F2LT99-F1
#
_cell.length_a   1.000
_cell.length_b   1.000
_cell.length_c   1.000
_cell.angle_alpha   90.00
_cell.angle_beta   90.00
_cell.angle_gamma   90.00
#
_symmetry.space_group_name_H-M   'P 1'
#
loop_
_entity.id
_entity.type
_entity.pdbx_description
1 polymer ?
#
loop_
_entity_poly.entity_id
_entity_poly.type
_entity_poly.pdbx_seq_one_letter_code
_entity_poly.pdbx_strand_id
1 'polypeptide(L)'
;MRRKDVGLTNTKENRIVKTAPLADGEYWALCRERNVIAAAANGHSLVFPKARMTVRDGWAFFYREGIEIWSCNASYAEAQFDVHKV
;
A
#
# COMPACT_ATOMS: atom_id res chain seq x y z
N MET A 1 29.20 43.52 -24.99
CA MET A 1 27.91 43.91 -24.37
C MET A 1 26.79 43.77 -25.38
N ARG A 2 25.97 42.71 -25.26
CA ARG A 2 24.57 42.64 -25.74
C ARG A 2 23.97 41.40 -25.08
N ARG A 3 23.26 41.61 -23.97
CA ARG A 3 22.45 40.59 -23.30
C ARG A 3 21.32 40.21 -24.26
N LYS A 4 21.12 38.93 -24.52
CA LYS A 4 19.86 38.42 -25.06
C LYS A 4 19.15 37.75 -23.91
N ASP A 5 18.14 38.44 -23.39
CA ASP A 5 17.11 37.85 -22.56
C ASP A 5 16.37 36.80 -23.42
N VAL A 6 16.43 35.54 -23.00
CA VAL A 6 15.49 34.50 -23.45
C VAL A 6 14.94 33.87 -22.19
N GLY A 7 13.73 34.29 -21.84
CA GLY A 7 12.86 33.54 -20.95
C GLY A 7 12.24 32.33 -21.66
N LEU A 8 11.57 31.50 -20.84
CA LEU A 8 10.78 30.31 -21.17
C LEU A 8 11.63 29.05 -21.47
N THR A 9 11.47 27.94 -20.76
CA THR A 9 10.19 27.26 -20.52
C THR A 9 10.24 26.30 -19.32
N ASN A 10 9.28 26.53 -18.41
CA ASN A 10 8.47 25.59 -17.64
C ASN A 10 8.87 24.10 -17.68
N THR A 11 9.49 23.63 -16.59
CA THR A 11 9.74 22.22 -16.30
C THR A 11 8.40 21.49 -16.14
N LYS A 12 8.04 20.64 -17.10
CA LYS A 12 6.94 19.68 -16.94
C LYS A 12 7.34 18.63 -15.90
N GLU A 13 7.19 18.93 -14.61
CA GLU A 13 7.10 17.91 -13.58
C GLU A 13 5.76 17.17 -13.77
N ASN A 14 5.75 16.20 -14.68
CA ASN A 14 4.72 15.17 -14.71
C ASN A 14 4.97 14.23 -13.51
N ARG A 15 4.82 14.75 -12.28
CA ARG A 15 4.62 13.90 -11.13
C ARG A 15 3.24 13.30 -11.32
N ILE A 16 3.21 12.06 -11.81
CA ILE A 16 2.14 11.14 -11.45
C ILE A 16 2.14 11.17 -9.93
N VAL A 17 1.21 11.92 -9.34
CA VAL A 17 0.98 11.87 -7.91
C VAL A 17 0.51 10.45 -7.68
N LYS A 18 1.43 9.54 -7.33
CA LYS A 18 1.04 8.29 -6.72
C LYS A 18 0.22 8.73 -5.52
N THR A 19 -1.08 8.43 -5.54
CA THR A 19 -1.92 8.50 -4.36
C THR A 19 -1.10 7.92 -3.23
N ALA A 20 -0.95 8.69 -2.14
CA ALA A 20 -0.08 8.30 -1.05
C ALA A 20 -0.41 6.86 -0.63
N PRO A 21 0.59 6.04 -0.23
CA PRO A 21 0.30 4.74 0.36
C PRO A 21 -0.76 4.90 1.47
N LEU A 22 -1.52 3.84 1.73
CA LEU A 22 -2.53 3.79 2.81
C LEU A 22 -2.10 4.67 3.99
N ALA A 23 -2.96 5.61 4.38
CA ALA A 23 -2.67 6.50 5.49
C ALA A 23 -2.48 5.70 6.78
N ASP A 24 -1.69 6.22 7.71
CA ASP A 24 -1.51 5.59 9.01
C ASP A 24 -2.86 5.39 9.72
N GLY A 25 -3.04 4.24 10.35
CA GLY A 25 -4.27 3.87 11.03
C GLY A 25 -4.56 2.37 11.06
N GLU A 26 -5.77 2.04 11.51
CA GLU A 26 -6.26 0.68 11.68
C GLU A 26 -7.21 0.28 10.55
N TYR A 27 -7.03 -0.94 10.05
CA TYR A 27 -7.74 -1.47 8.90
C TYR A 27 -8.11 -2.94 9.08
N TRP A 28 -9.11 -3.36 8.32
CA TRP A 28 -9.29 -4.74 7.89
C TRP A 28 -8.69 -4.93 6.51
N ALA A 29 -7.91 -6.00 6.33
CA ALA A 29 -7.40 -6.42 5.04
C ALA A 29 -8.01 -7.76 4.66
N LEU A 30 -8.79 -7.79 3.58
CA LEU A 30 -9.42 -9.00 3.05
C LEU A 30 -8.60 -9.52 1.87
N CYS A 31 -8.32 -10.82 1.88
CA CYS A 31 -7.61 -11.49 0.80
C CYS A 31 -8.54 -11.67 -0.40
N ARG A 32 -8.11 -11.22 -1.58
CA ARG A 32 -8.86 -11.31 -2.84
C ARG A 32 -8.91 -12.73 -3.41
N GLU A 33 -8.09 -13.62 -2.88
CA GLU A 33 -7.95 -14.97 -3.38
C GLU A 33 -9.20 -15.82 -3.10
N ARG A 34 -9.58 -16.63 -4.09
CA ARG A 34 -10.82 -17.43 -4.03
C ARG A 34 -10.84 -18.50 -2.94
N ASN A 35 -9.66 -18.98 -2.52
CA ASN A 35 -9.52 -20.03 -1.51
C ASN A 35 -8.10 -20.05 -0.91
N VAL A 36 -7.94 -20.84 0.16
CA VAL A 36 -6.68 -20.97 0.91
C VAL A 36 -5.52 -21.51 0.08
N ILE A 37 -5.79 -22.38 -0.91
CA ILE A 37 -4.73 -22.94 -1.78
C ILE A 37 -4.17 -21.85 -2.69
N ALA A 38 -5.04 -21.05 -3.31
CA ALA A 38 -4.63 -19.91 -4.13
C ALA A 38 -3.90 -18.85 -3.29
N ALA A 39 -4.40 -18.55 -2.09
CA ALA A 39 -3.72 -17.65 -1.15
C ALA A 39 -2.33 -18.16 -0.77
N ALA A 40 -2.16 -19.45 -0.49
CA ALA A 40 -0.86 -20.03 -0.17
C ALA A 40 0.12 -19.93 -1.35
N ALA A 41 -0.33 -20.20 -2.58
CA ALA A 41 0.49 -20.09 -3.78
C ALA A 41 0.99 -18.65 -4.02
N ASN A 42 0.20 -17.65 -3.64
CA ASN A 42 0.55 -16.23 -3.76
C ASN A 42 1.20 -15.64 -2.49
N GLY A 43 1.46 -16.47 -1.47
CA GLY A 43 2.11 -16.03 -0.22
C GLY A 43 1.18 -15.26 0.75
N HIS A 44 -0.13 -15.31 0.55
CA HIS A 44 -1.15 -14.60 1.34
C HIS A 44 -1.89 -15.49 2.34
N SER A 45 -1.42 -16.72 2.56
CA SER A 45 -2.08 -17.70 3.45
C SER A 45 -2.30 -17.19 4.87
N LEU A 46 -1.36 -16.40 5.41
CA LEU A 46 -1.46 -15.84 6.75
C LEU A 46 -2.56 -14.78 6.86
N VAL A 47 -2.80 -14.02 5.79
CA VAL A 47 -3.85 -12.99 5.76
C VAL A 47 -5.22 -13.60 5.44
N PHE A 48 -5.27 -14.68 4.66
CA PHE A 48 -6.54 -15.30 4.24
C PHE A 48 -7.40 -15.79 5.43
N PRO A 49 -8.74 -15.62 5.40
CA PRO A 49 -9.49 -14.80 4.43
C PRO A 49 -9.44 -13.31 4.77
N LYS A 50 -9.13 -12.97 6.03
CA LYS A 50 -9.02 -11.61 6.54
C LYS A 50 -8.03 -11.56 7.71
N ALA A 51 -7.35 -10.43 7.88
CA ALA A 51 -6.58 -10.10 9.08
C ALA A 51 -6.79 -8.64 9.49
N ARG A 52 -6.52 -8.32 10.77
CA ARG A 52 -6.38 -6.92 11.19
C ARG A 52 -5.08 -6.38 10.61
N MET A 53 -5.05 -5.10 10.29
CA MET A 53 -3.86 -4.45 9.76
C MET A 53 -3.69 -3.06 10.38
N THR A 54 -2.49 -2.77 10.86
CA THR A 54 -2.10 -1.43 11.27
C THR A 54 -1.14 -0.88 10.23
N VAL A 55 -1.40 0.32 9.72
CA VAL A 55 -0.45 1.06 8.90
C VAL A 55 0.21 2.14 9.74
N ARG A 56 1.54 2.18 9.71
CA ARG A 56 2.37 3.22 10.35
C ARG A 56 3.63 3.44 9.54
N ASP A 57 4.01 4.69 9.32
CA ASP A 57 5.23 5.07 8.62
C ASP A 57 5.40 4.38 7.24
N GLY A 58 4.28 4.16 6.53
CA GLY A 58 4.28 3.52 5.21
C GLY A 58 4.44 1.98 5.21
N TRP A 59 4.39 1.34 6.39
CA TRP A 59 4.39 -0.11 6.55
C TRP A 59 3.05 -0.64 7.04
N ALA A 60 2.66 -1.80 6.52
CA ALA A 60 1.47 -2.53 6.91
C ALA A 60 1.87 -3.75 7.76
N PHE A 61 1.34 -3.82 8.98
CA PHE A 61 1.55 -4.90 9.95
C PHE A 61 0.23 -5.64 10.13
N PHE A 62 0.22 -6.95 9.87
CA PHE A 62 -0.97 -7.78 9.92
C PHE A 62 -1.01 -8.57 11.21
N TYR A 63 -2.18 -8.66 11.81
CA TYR A 63 -2.40 -9.29 13.10
C TYR A 63 -3.54 -10.31 13.07
N ARG A 64 -3.35 -11.40 13.80
CA ARG A 64 -4.40 -12.37 14.14
C ARG A 64 -4.35 -12.61 15.64
N GLU A 65 -5.50 -12.40 16.29
CA GLU A 65 -5.62 -12.56 17.75
C GLU A 65 -4.59 -11.75 18.54
N GLY A 66 -4.22 -10.57 18.03
CA GLY A 66 -3.25 -9.65 18.65
C GLY A 66 -1.77 -9.99 18.37
N ILE A 67 -1.48 -11.09 17.67
CA ILE A 67 -0.12 -11.49 17.30
C ILE A 67 0.18 -11.01 15.88
N GLU A 68 1.34 -10.38 15.67
CA GLU A 68 1.81 -10.05 14.33
C GLU A 68 2.13 -11.33 13.57
N ILE A 69 1.49 -11.50 12.42
CA ILE A 69 1.67 -12.68 11.57
C ILE A 69 2.50 -12.37 10.33
N TRP A 70 2.50 -11.11 9.89
CA TRP A 70 3.17 -10.70 8.66
C TRP A 70 3.28 -9.19 8.57
N SER A 71 4.26 -8.69 7.82
CA SER A 71 4.39 -7.28 7.50
C SER A 71 4.93 -7.08 6.09
N CYS A 72 4.51 -5.98 5.46
CA CYS A 72 4.96 -5.55 4.14
C CYS A 72 4.83 -4.04 4.00
N ASN A 73 5.25 -3.46 2.87
CA ASN A 73 5.00 -2.05 2.61
C ASN A 73 3.51 -1.79 2.36
N ALA A 74 3.02 -0.61 2.75
CA ALA A 74 1.62 -0.26 2.67
C ALA A 74 1.07 -0.24 1.22
N SER A 75 1.90 0.14 0.24
CA SER A 75 1.52 0.11 -1.18
C SER A 75 1.24 -1.30 -1.69
N TYR A 76 2.02 -2.29 -1.24
CA TYR A 76 1.80 -3.69 -1.57
C TYR A 76 0.51 -4.19 -0.93
N ALA A 77 0.27 -3.83 0.34
CA ALA A 77 -0.96 -4.20 1.01
C ALA A 77 -2.20 -3.67 0.27
N GLU A 78 -2.21 -2.39 -0.12
CA GLU A 78 -3.29 -1.79 -0.92
C GLU A 78 -3.49 -2.53 -2.26
N ALA A 79 -2.39 -2.84 -2.94
CA ALA A 79 -2.43 -3.51 -4.23
C ALA A 79 -2.92 -4.97 -4.17
N GLN A 80 -2.76 -5.66 -3.04
CA GLN A 80 -3.08 -7.10 -2.91
C GLN A 80 -4.33 -7.42 -2.09
N PHE A 81 -4.73 -6.53 -1.16
CA PHE A 81 -5.88 -6.74 -0.27
C PHE A 81 -6.96 -5.69 -0.47
N ASP A 82 -8.22 -6.08 -0.25
CA ASP A 82 -9.30 -5.12 -0.09
C ASP A 82 -9.22 -4.55 1.34
N VAL A 83 -8.84 -3.28 1.41
CA VAL A 83 -8.52 -2.59 2.66
C VAL A 83 -9.67 -1.68 3.06
N HIS A 84 -10.20 -1.89 4.27
CA HIS A 84 -11.29 -1.10 4.84
C HIS A 84 -10.85 -0.51 6.16
N LYS A 85 -11.02 0.80 6.32
CA LYS A 85 -10.74 1.47 7.60
C LYS A 85 -11.70 0.95 8.68
N VAL A 86 -11.17 0.72 9.88
CA VAL A 86 -11.97 0.34 11.06
C VAL A 86 -12.76 1.53 11.58
#